data_AF-A0A7S3NNS0-F1
#
_entry.id   AF-A0A7S3NNS0-F1
#
_cell.length_a   1.000
_cell.length_b   1.000
_cell.length_c   1.000
_cell.angle_alpha   90.00
_cell.angle_beta   90.00
_cell.angle_gamma   90.00
#
_symmetry.space_group_name_H-M   'P 1'
#
loop_
_entity.id
_entity.type
_entity.pdbx_description
1 polymer ?
#
loop_
_entity_poly.entity_id
_entity_poly.type
_entity_poly.pdbx_seq_one_letter_code
_entity_poly.pdbx_strand_id
1 'polypeptide(L)'
;MRYIFCFLLQMLWCRCVVRPFCMSHKASRYSRYSADRREMISMNTADARNERKAAAAAAAVKLRSTGRLSQLPTVIASDELIRRAKVAATKIPYDKSIYHLSQRVRKRSREQANAIGQAVSIPVRELIQAYDLKNLEQRLHPFEFATARLTARHRTREGYMSMEDILVELKNLRNGVLETSKATIQQSKNATNTEEVILVIENLLKDVEGRIKAKAHVLNELKLLGRAFRRLPTVDLSTPTVVLVGAPNVGKSTLVRLLSTGEPTIGNYPFTTRGVSMGHVLRETDAKISQFQEKEKYDDNTQSLADMNGRHVRRRRMDIIGQVVDTPGLLARSDDETRNDMEELTLATMRFLPSAVVFVLDLSGAAGDDKSSPQDQIKVRDSLRALFPKRPWIDVVSKADLLDFKKWGSTTSTSDHQIEESRDKFDENGQLVQFVSPENIQAPPEAIFVSVKHDRGTDDLKAAVAHLHSQVAAVARAYAAAALAPRPSIIEEKQVISHS
;
A
#
# COMPACT_ATOMS: atom_id res chain seq x y z
N MET A 1 -75.91 -10.45 -12.85
CA MET A 1 -75.12 -11.06 -11.75
C MET A 1 -73.64 -10.78 -12.02
N ARG A 2 -72.93 -10.36 -10.96
CA ARG A 2 -71.51 -9.91 -10.82
C ARG A 2 -70.54 -10.46 -11.89
N TYR A 3 -69.98 -9.63 -12.78
CA TYR A 3 -68.89 -8.63 -12.69
C TYR A 3 -67.46 -9.18 -12.82
N ILE A 4 -66.78 -8.65 -13.84
CA ILE A 4 -65.47 -8.93 -14.42
C ILE A 4 -64.65 -7.62 -14.34
N PHE A 5 -63.34 -7.73 -14.07
CA PHE A 5 -62.22 -6.82 -14.39
C PHE A 5 -61.95 -5.48 -13.65
N CYS A 6 -60.63 -5.24 -13.50
CA CYS A 6 -59.83 -4.00 -13.70
C CYS A 6 -59.54 -2.99 -12.55
N PHE A 7 -58.23 -2.87 -12.26
CA PHE A 7 -57.36 -1.68 -12.35
C PHE A 7 -57.60 -0.38 -11.50
N LEU A 8 -56.58 -0.08 -10.68
CA LEU A 8 -55.77 1.17 -10.58
C LEU A 8 -56.30 2.52 -10.01
N LEU A 9 -55.39 3.16 -9.24
CA LEU A 9 -55.19 4.60 -8.95
C LEU A 9 -56.17 5.30 -7.97
N GLN A 10 -55.66 5.99 -6.93
CA GLN A 10 -55.22 7.40 -7.01
C GLN A 10 -54.65 7.95 -5.68
N MET A 11 -53.66 8.84 -5.81
CA MET A 11 -53.04 9.67 -4.77
C MET A 11 -53.94 10.85 -4.34
N LEU A 12 -53.75 11.44 -3.15
CA LEU A 12 -53.26 12.83 -2.94
C LEU A 12 -53.31 13.30 -1.46
N TRP A 13 -52.19 13.91 -1.04
CA TRP A 13 -51.99 15.10 -0.17
C TRP A 13 -53.04 15.59 0.86
N CYS A 14 -52.59 15.87 2.10
CA CYS A 14 -52.77 17.20 2.71
C CYS A 14 -51.78 17.52 3.85
N ARG A 15 -51.28 18.76 3.84
CA ARG A 15 -50.44 19.47 4.83
C ARG A 15 -51.37 20.39 5.64
N CYS A 16 -51.23 20.51 6.97
CA CYS A 16 -51.61 21.69 7.79
C CYS A 16 -51.05 21.47 9.23
N VAL A 17 -50.05 22.24 9.68
CA VAL A 17 -50.08 23.57 10.34
C VAL A 17 -50.52 23.52 11.82
N VAL A 18 -49.70 24.17 12.63
CA VAL A 18 -49.60 24.23 14.10
C VAL A 18 -50.50 25.34 14.68
N ARG A 19 -51.12 25.14 15.87
CA ARG A 19 -51.11 25.95 17.14
C ARG A 19 -52.37 25.70 18.04
N PRO A 20 -52.47 26.21 19.30
CA PRO A 20 -52.48 25.39 20.53
C PRO A 20 -53.78 25.51 21.38
N PHE A 21 -54.04 24.56 22.30
CA PHE A 21 -54.80 24.88 23.54
C PHE A 21 -54.61 23.84 24.65
N CYS A 22 -54.91 24.30 25.87
CA CYS A 22 -54.39 23.91 27.17
C CYS A 22 -55.09 22.70 27.84
N MET A 23 -54.41 22.23 28.89
CA MET A 23 -54.60 21.07 29.77
C MET A 23 -56.01 20.81 30.33
N SER A 24 -56.35 19.52 30.52
CA SER A 24 -56.66 18.98 31.86
C SER A 24 -56.75 17.44 31.85
N HIS A 25 -55.99 16.85 32.79
CA HIS A 25 -56.00 15.50 33.35
C HIS A 25 -56.93 14.41 32.77
N LYS A 26 -56.30 13.35 32.24
CA LYS A 26 -56.49 11.95 32.70
C LYS A 26 -55.32 11.09 32.19
N ALA A 27 -54.25 11.09 32.97
CA ALA A 27 -53.15 10.15 32.84
C ALA A 27 -53.60 8.79 33.39
N SER A 28 -53.70 7.79 32.52
CA SER A 28 -53.45 6.37 32.79
C SER A 28 -54.00 5.56 31.62
N ARG A 29 -53.18 5.38 30.57
CA ARG A 29 -53.26 4.32 29.53
C ARG A 29 -52.30 4.56 28.36
N TYR A 30 -51.66 5.72 28.26
CA TYR A 30 -50.68 6.06 27.22
C TYR A 30 -49.20 5.73 27.57
N SER A 31 -48.94 4.80 28.49
CA SER A 31 -47.57 4.48 28.93
C SER A 31 -46.91 3.30 28.21
N ARG A 32 -47.64 2.52 27.39
CA ARG A 32 -47.06 1.36 26.67
C ARG A 32 -46.75 1.62 25.20
N TYR A 33 -47.46 2.53 24.52
CA TYR A 33 -47.27 2.79 23.09
C TYR A 33 -46.11 3.75 22.75
N SER A 34 -45.54 4.46 23.74
CA SER A 34 -44.39 5.36 23.55
C SER A 34 -43.03 4.70 23.87
N ALA A 35 -43.05 3.58 24.61
CA ALA A 35 -41.87 2.76 24.88
C ALA A 35 -41.49 1.92 23.66
N ASP A 36 -42.47 1.24 23.04
CA ASP A 36 -42.28 0.41 21.84
C ASP A 36 -41.72 1.19 20.64
N ARG A 37 -42.16 2.44 20.46
CA ARG A 37 -41.68 3.28 19.35
C ARG A 37 -40.26 3.82 19.61
N ARG A 38 -39.86 4.00 20.88
CA ARG A 38 -38.48 4.31 21.26
C ARG A 38 -37.58 3.08 21.14
N GLU A 39 -38.08 1.90 21.47
CA GLU A 39 -37.37 0.63 21.28
C GLU A 39 -37.17 0.32 19.79
N MET A 40 -38.19 0.46 18.93
CA MET A 40 -38.03 0.27 17.47
C MET A 40 -37.10 1.29 16.80
N ILE A 41 -37.11 2.57 17.23
CA ILE A 41 -36.15 3.57 16.73
C ILE A 41 -34.74 3.28 17.28
N SER A 42 -34.63 2.79 18.51
CA SER A 42 -33.35 2.37 19.10
C SER A 42 -32.77 1.11 18.43
N MET A 43 -33.62 0.16 18.00
CA MET A 43 -33.23 -1.04 17.26
C MET A 43 -32.78 -0.68 15.84
N ASN A 44 -33.52 0.15 15.09
CA ASN A 44 -33.08 0.59 13.75
C ASN A 44 -31.79 1.44 13.79
N THR A 45 -31.56 2.20 14.85
CA THR A 45 -30.30 2.94 15.03
C THR A 45 -29.17 2.07 15.54
N ALA A 46 -29.45 1.04 16.33
CA ALA A 46 -28.47 0.03 16.76
C ALA A 46 -28.05 -0.87 15.60
N ASP A 47 -28.98 -1.31 14.76
CA ASP A 47 -28.73 -2.12 13.57
C ASP A 47 -27.94 -1.32 12.53
N ALA A 48 -28.35 -0.08 12.22
CA ALA A 48 -27.58 0.79 11.34
C ALA A 48 -26.19 1.15 11.90
N ARG A 49 -26.03 1.19 13.23
CA ARG A 49 -24.74 1.44 13.90
C ARG A 49 -23.87 0.19 13.92
N ASN A 50 -24.46 -1.00 14.03
CA ASN A 50 -23.80 -2.29 13.90
C ASN A 50 -23.38 -2.55 12.44
N GLU A 51 -24.21 -2.23 11.46
CA GLU A 51 -23.85 -2.27 10.04
C GLU A 51 -22.71 -1.30 9.71
N ARG A 52 -22.73 -0.08 10.24
CA ARG A 52 -21.61 0.88 10.10
C ARG A 52 -20.34 0.41 10.79
N LYS A 53 -20.44 -0.20 11.97
CA LYS A 53 -19.29 -0.81 12.69
C LYS A 53 -18.74 -2.01 11.92
N ALA A 54 -19.60 -2.87 11.39
CA ALA A 54 -19.21 -4.01 10.57
C ALA A 54 -18.57 -3.57 9.26
N ALA A 55 -19.12 -2.55 8.60
CA ALA A 55 -18.53 -1.94 7.40
C ALA A 55 -17.18 -1.27 7.68
N ALA A 56 -17.04 -0.56 8.82
CA ALA A 56 -15.78 0.05 9.24
C ALA A 56 -14.72 -1.00 9.62
N ALA A 57 -15.12 -2.08 10.29
CA ALA A 57 -14.24 -3.19 10.63
C ALA A 57 -13.80 -3.98 9.39
N ALA A 58 -14.72 -4.22 8.44
CA ALA A 58 -14.40 -4.80 7.13
C ALA A 58 -13.50 -3.88 6.29
N ALA A 59 -13.63 -2.55 6.42
CA ALA A 59 -12.74 -1.58 5.78
C ALA A 59 -11.34 -1.54 6.43
N ALA A 60 -11.24 -1.71 7.75
CA ALA A 60 -9.96 -1.75 8.46
C ALA A 60 -9.17 -3.05 8.22
N VAL A 61 -9.85 -4.19 8.11
CA VAL A 61 -9.30 -5.47 7.63
C VAL A 61 -8.78 -5.32 6.18
N LYS A 62 -9.57 -4.65 5.32
CA LYS A 62 -9.17 -4.36 3.94
C LYS A 62 -7.90 -3.50 3.82
N LEU A 63 -7.55 -2.70 4.84
CA LEU A 63 -6.40 -1.80 4.84
C LEU A 63 -5.06 -2.50 5.11
N ARG A 64 -5.09 -3.78 5.49
CA ARG A 64 -3.93 -4.46 6.07
C ARG A 64 -3.37 -5.60 5.22
N SER A 65 -4.01 -5.93 4.09
CA SER A 65 -3.49 -6.87 3.10
C SER A 65 -2.69 -6.13 2.03
N THR A 66 -1.51 -6.65 1.68
CA THR A 66 -0.70 -6.21 0.53
C THR A 66 -1.24 -6.79 -0.78
N GLY A 67 -0.68 -6.37 -1.92
CA GLY A 67 -1.02 -6.82 -3.26
C GLY A 67 -2.07 -5.99 -4.00
N ARG A 68 -2.57 -4.90 -3.40
CA ARG A 68 -3.71 -4.16 -3.95
C ARG A 68 -3.35 -3.21 -5.09
N LEU A 69 -2.09 -2.82 -5.18
CA LEU A 69 -1.56 -2.05 -6.32
C LEU A 69 -1.68 -2.83 -7.64
N SER A 70 -1.54 -4.16 -7.59
CA SER A 70 -1.75 -5.02 -8.77
C SER A 70 -3.20 -5.02 -9.26
N GLN A 71 -4.16 -4.80 -8.35
CA GLN A 71 -5.61 -4.86 -8.59
C GLN A 71 -6.22 -3.52 -9.03
N LEU A 72 -5.40 -2.48 -9.27
CA LEU A 72 -5.91 -1.19 -9.73
C LEU A 72 -6.62 -1.32 -11.09
N PRO A 73 -7.69 -0.55 -11.34
CA PRO A 73 -8.44 -0.63 -12.59
C PRO A 73 -7.57 -0.25 -13.79
N THR A 74 -7.72 -0.99 -14.88
CA THR A 74 -7.03 -0.73 -16.14
C THR A 74 -7.58 0.54 -16.77
N VAL A 75 -6.67 1.43 -17.18
CA VAL A 75 -7.03 2.70 -17.80
C VAL A 75 -7.56 2.43 -19.20
N ILE A 76 -8.75 2.96 -19.47
CA ILE A 76 -9.43 2.83 -20.76
C ILE A 76 -8.74 3.75 -21.77
N ALA A 77 -8.48 3.25 -22.98
CA ALA A 77 -7.92 4.04 -24.08
C ALA A 77 -8.92 5.09 -24.59
N SER A 78 -8.42 6.19 -25.15
CA SER A 78 -9.25 7.27 -25.73
C SER A 78 -10.23 6.74 -26.79
N ASP A 79 -9.76 5.87 -27.68
CA ASP A 79 -10.57 5.35 -28.79
C ASP A 79 -11.71 4.45 -28.28
N GLU A 80 -11.45 3.69 -27.22
CA GLU A 80 -12.46 2.86 -26.57
C GLU A 80 -13.52 3.72 -25.86
N LEU A 81 -13.15 4.84 -25.25
CA LEU A 81 -14.12 5.80 -24.69
C LEU A 81 -15.00 6.40 -25.79
N ILE A 82 -14.41 6.79 -26.92
CA ILE A 82 -15.16 7.30 -28.08
C ILE A 82 -16.12 6.24 -28.63
N ARG A 83 -15.64 5.00 -28.76
CA ARG A 83 -16.47 3.88 -29.22
C ARG A 83 -17.65 3.63 -28.28
N ARG A 84 -17.43 3.64 -26.96
CA ARG A 84 -18.49 3.51 -25.95
C ARG A 84 -19.54 4.61 -26.07
N ALA A 85 -19.13 5.86 -26.29
CA ALA A 85 -20.05 6.97 -26.51
C ALA A 85 -20.92 6.76 -27.76
N LYS A 86 -20.31 6.37 -28.89
CA LYS A 86 -21.03 6.08 -30.15
C LYS A 86 -22.01 4.92 -29.99
N VAL A 87 -21.60 3.83 -29.34
CA VAL A 87 -22.47 2.66 -29.08
C VAL A 87 -23.59 2.99 -28.10
N ALA A 88 -23.36 3.84 -27.10
CA ALA A 88 -24.40 4.26 -26.16
C ALA A 88 -25.51 5.06 -26.89
N ALA A 89 -25.15 5.89 -27.87
CA ALA A 89 -26.10 6.65 -28.66
C ALA A 89 -27.00 5.76 -29.54
N THR A 90 -26.45 4.70 -30.14
CA THR A 90 -27.20 3.81 -31.05
C THR A 90 -28.17 2.88 -30.30
N LYS A 91 -27.83 2.50 -29.06
CA LYS A 91 -28.64 1.58 -28.25
C LYS A 91 -29.97 2.14 -27.77
N ILE A 92 -30.18 3.45 -27.79
CA ILE A 92 -31.42 4.07 -27.28
C ILE A 92 -32.57 3.85 -28.29
N PRO A 93 -33.63 3.10 -27.92
CA PRO A 93 -34.76 2.84 -28.79
C PRO A 93 -35.70 4.05 -28.86
N TYR A 94 -36.60 4.04 -29.85
CA TYR A 94 -37.72 4.97 -29.89
C TYR A 94 -38.81 4.53 -28.92
N ASP A 95 -39.34 5.49 -28.15
CA ASP A 95 -40.48 5.25 -27.28
C ASP A 95 -41.78 5.14 -28.09
N LYS A 96 -42.32 3.93 -28.20
CA LYS A 96 -43.55 3.65 -28.94
C LYS A 96 -44.81 4.22 -28.27
N SER A 97 -44.77 4.57 -26.97
CA SER A 97 -45.92 5.11 -26.23
C SER A 97 -46.30 6.53 -26.65
N ILE A 98 -45.36 7.31 -27.17
CA ILE A 98 -45.59 8.69 -27.59
C ILE A 98 -46.09 8.71 -29.03
N TYR A 99 -47.30 9.21 -29.26
CA TYR A 99 -47.93 9.26 -30.58
C TYR A 99 -47.19 10.22 -31.55
N HIS A 100 -46.92 11.45 -31.13
CA HIS A 100 -46.28 12.46 -32.00
C HIS A 100 -44.81 12.14 -32.27
N LEU A 101 -44.45 12.00 -33.55
CA LEU A 101 -43.10 11.69 -34.00
C LEU A 101 -42.06 12.72 -33.51
N SER A 102 -42.37 14.01 -33.61
CA SER A 102 -41.47 15.10 -33.18
C SER A 102 -41.14 15.01 -31.69
N GLN A 103 -42.14 14.79 -30.84
CA GLN A 103 -41.96 14.61 -29.40
C GLN A 103 -41.16 13.34 -29.08
N ARG A 104 -41.39 12.26 -29.83
CA ARG A 104 -40.66 11.00 -29.71
C ARG A 104 -39.17 11.17 -30.05
N VAL A 105 -38.86 11.88 -31.13
CA VAL A 105 -37.47 12.19 -31.53
C VAL A 105 -36.77 13.08 -30.51
N ARG A 106 -37.44 14.12 -29.99
CA ARG A 106 -36.89 14.98 -28.91
C ARG A 106 -36.65 14.20 -27.63
N LYS A 107 -37.53 13.26 -27.25
CA LYS A 107 -37.30 12.39 -26.08
C LYS A 107 -36.09 11.50 -26.30
N ARG A 108 -36.02 10.82 -27.45
CA ARG A 108 -34.88 9.95 -27.81
C ARG A 108 -33.57 10.71 -27.79
N SER A 109 -33.51 11.91 -28.39
CA SER A 109 -32.31 12.74 -28.42
C SER A 109 -31.82 13.11 -27.02
N ARG A 110 -32.72 13.48 -26.09
CA ARG A 110 -32.34 13.74 -24.68
C ARG A 110 -31.78 12.50 -23.99
N GLU A 111 -32.38 11.34 -24.22
CA GLU A 111 -31.91 10.07 -23.68
C GLU A 111 -30.55 9.66 -24.27
N GLN A 112 -30.35 9.88 -25.58
CA GLN A 112 -29.07 9.68 -26.26
C GLN A 112 -27.99 10.60 -25.70
N ALA A 113 -28.26 11.90 -25.57
CA ALA A 113 -27.32 12.86 -25.00
C ALA A 113 -26.91 12.50 -23.56
N ASN A 114 -27.88 12.10 -22.73
CA ASN A 114 -27.59 11.62 -21.38
C ASN A 114 -26.76 10.32 -21.40
N ALA A 115 -27.10 9.36 -22.27
CA ALA A 115 -26.38 8.10 -22.40
C ALA A 115 -24.93 8.30 -22.87
N ILE A 116 -24.70 9.18 -23.85
CA ILE A 116 -23.36 9.59 -24.33
C ILE A 116 -22.54 10.16 -23.17
N GLY A 117 -23.11 11.14 -22.45
CA GLY A 117 -22.46 11.78 -21.31
C GLY A 117 -22.07 10.77 -20.21
N GLN A 118 -22.97 9.86 -19.84
CA GLN A 118 -22.71 8.84 -18.82
C GLN A 118 -21.70 7.78 -19.28
N ALA A 119 -21.73 7.38 -20.55
CA ALA A 119 -20.81 6.38 -21.10
C ALA A 119 -19.33 6.77 -20.94
N VAL A 120 -19.03 8.06 -20.96
CA VAL A 120 -17.68 8.61 -20.72
C VAL A 120 -17.48 8.97 -19.24
N SER A 121 -18.48 9.59 -18.60
CA SER A 121 -18.31 10.16 -17.26
C SER A 121 -18.14 9.11 -16.16
N ILE A 122 -18.85 7.98 -16.26
CA ILE A 122 -18.77 6.89 -15.28
C ILE A 122 -17.35 6.28 -15.23
N PRO A 123 -16.77 5.79 -16.35
CA PRO A 123 -15.44 5.20 -16.29
C PRO A 123 -14.36 6.22 -15.89
N VAL A 124 -14.45 7.47 -16.36
CA VAL A 124 -13.50 8.52 -15.95
C VAL A 124 -13.61 8.80 -14.45
N ARG A 125 -14.83 8.82 -13.88
CA ARG A 125 -15.03 8.95 -12.43
C ARG A 125 -14.43 7.79 -11.65
N GLU A 126 -14.61 6.55 -12.11
CA GLU A 126 -14.04 5.37 -11.47
C GLU A 126 -12.50 5.42 -11.45
N LEU A 127 -11.88 5.88 -12.54
CA LEU A 127 -10.44 6.11 -12.60
C LEU A 127 -10.00 7.20 -11.61
N ILE A 128 -10.68 8.35 -11.59
CA ILE A 128 -10.38 9.42 -10.63
C ILE A 128 -10.46 8.90 -9.19
N GLN A 129 -11.50 8.14 -8.85
CA GLN A 129 -11.68 7.59 -7.50
C GLN A 129 -10.63 6.54 -7.15
N ALA A 130 -10.23 5.71 -8.11
CA ALA A 130 -9.25 4.65 -7.88
C ALA A 130 -7.84 5.16 -7.65
N TYR A 131 -7.47 6.27 -8.31
CA TYR A 131 -6.14 6.87 -8.22
C TYR A 131 -6.10 8.11 -7.31
N ASP A 132 -7.20 8.50 -6.67
CA ASP A 132 -7.17 9.60 -5.70
C ASP A 132 -6.31 9.23 -4.47
N LEU A 133 -5.38 10.11 -4.09
CA LEU A 133 -4.42 9.81 -3.01
C LEU A 133 -5.09 9.48 -1.68
N LYS A 134 -6.17 10.18 -1.32
CA LYS A 134 -6.93 9.91 -0.09
C LYS A 134 -7.57 8.54 -0.12
N ASN A 135 -8.12 8.14 -1.26
CA ASN A 135 -8.70 6.81 -1.43
C ASN A 135 -7.62 5.73 -1.44
N LEU A 136 -6.44 5.99 -2.01
CA LEU A 136 -5.32 5.06 -1.99
C LEU A 136 -4.80 4.84 -0.56
N GLU A 137 -4.63 5.91 0.21
CA GLU A 137 -4.22 5.84 1.62
C GLU A 137 -5.19 4.99 2.46
N GLN A 138 -6.50 5.08 2.17
CA GLN A 138 -7.52 4.29 2.85
C GLN A 138 -7.66 2.85 2.34
N ARG A 139 -7.16 2.53 1.15
CA ARG A 139 -7.35 1.21 0.53
C ARG A 139 -6.10 0.35 0.59
N LEU A 140 -4.92 0.96 0.56
CA LEU A 140 -3.64 0.29 0.51
C LEU A 140 -3.06 0.08 1.91
N HIS A 141 -2.20 -0.92 2.02
CA HIS A 141 -1.34 -1.04 3.20
C HIS A 141 -0.42 0.19 3.31
N PRO A 142 -0.11 0.72 4.52
CA PRO A 142 0.72 1.92 4.67
C PRO A 142 2.08 1.84 3.95
N PHE A 143 2.71 0.66 3.95
CA PHE A 143 3.92 0.41 3.16
C PHE A 143 3.67 0.55 1.65
N GLU A 144 2.63 -0.07 1.10
CA GLU A 144 2.30 0.02 -0.33
C GLU A 144 1.99 1.47 -0.72
N PHE A 145 1.25 2.20 0.11
CA PHE A 145 0.97 3.62 -0.11
C PHE A 145 2.26 4.45 -0.17
N ALA A 146 3.19 4.21 0.76
CA ALA A 146 4.49 4.88 0.75
C ALA A 146 5.28 4.58 -0.55
N THR A 147 5.32 3.31 -0.98
CA THR A 147 6.00 2.92 -2.23
C THR A 147 5.33 3.52 -3.48
N ALA A 148 4.00 3.60 -3.50
CA ALA A 148 3.25 4.22 -4.59
C ALA A 148 3.53 5.73 -4.66
N ARG A 149 3.57 6.41 -3.51
CA ARG A 149 3.91 7.84 -3.42
C ARG A 149 5.33 8.11 -3.89
N LEU A 150 6.31 7.31 -3.46
CA LEU A 150 7.69 7.40 -3.93
C LEU A 150 7.79 7.19 -5.45
N THR A 151 7.09 6.19 -5.96
CA THR A 151 7.05 5.91 -7.41
C THR A 151 6.45 7.06 -8.20
N ALA A 152 5.37 7.67 -7.71
CA ALA A 152 4.76 8.84 -8.35
C ALA A 152 5.72 10.03 -8.35
N ARG A 153 6.36 10.33 -7.21
CA ARG A 153 7.37 11.41 -7.10
C ARG A 153 8.55 11.19 -8.04
N HIS A 154 9.05 9.96 -8.13
CA HIS A 154 10.15 9.61 -9.01
C HIS A 154 9.80 9.87 -10.48
N ARG A 155 8.61 9.45 -10.92
CA ARG A 155 8.13 9.71 -12.28
C ARG A 155 8.01 11.20 -12.59
N THR A 156 7.55 12.02 -11.64
CA THR A 156 7.50 13.48 -11.84
C THR A 156 8.90 14.05 -12.08
N ARG A 157 9.93 13.55 -11.39
CA ARG A 157 11.32 13.96 -11.63
C ARG A 157 11.87 13.50 -12.98
N GLU A 158 11.39 12.38 -13.51
CA GLU A 158 11.71 11.90 -14.87
C GLU A 158 11.01 12.70 -15.98
N GLY A 159 10.17 13.69 -15.65
CA GLY A 159 9.49 14.55 -16.60
C GLY A 159 8.07 14.10 -16.99
N TYR A 160 7.51 13.09 -16.32
CA TYR A 160 6.10 12.74 -16.48
C TYR A 160 5.18 13.72 -15.74
N MET A 161 3.91 13.78 -16.13
CA MET A 161 2.91 14.61 -15.44
C MET A 161 2.70 14.16 -13.99
N SER A 162 2.51 15.12 -13.08
CA SER A 162 2.20 14.79 -11.69
C SER A 162 0.86 14.08 -11.59
N MET A 163 0.74 13.21 -10.59
CA MET A 163 -0.47 12.45 -10.34
C MET A 163 -1.67 13.37 -10.06
N GLU A 164 -1.45 14.47 -9.34
CA GLU A 164 -2.47 15.48 -9.05
C GLU A 164 -2.97 16.15 -10.32
N ASP A 165 -2.06 16.54 -11.22
CA ASP A 165 -2.39 17.21 -12.49
C ASP A 165 -3.18 16.28 -13.41
N ILE A 166 -2.79 15.00 -13.51
CA ILE A 166 -3.54 13.98 -14.25
C ILE A 166 -4.99 13.91 -13.73
N LEU A 167 -5.17 13.87 -12.40
CA LEU A 167 -6.51 13.80 -11.80
C LEU A 167 -7.33 15.08 -12.04
N VAL A 168 -6.70 16.26 -12.03
CA VAL A 168 -7.35 17.54 -12.35
C VAL A 168 -7.81 17.55 -13.80
N GLU A 169 -6.95 17.15 -14.73
CA GLU A 169 -7.27 17.11 -16.15
C GLU A 169 -8.39 16.10 -16.48
N LEU A 170 -8.41 14.95 -15.81
CA LEU A 170 -9.52 13.99 -15.93
C LEU A 170 -10.82 14.52 -15.34
N LYS A 171 -10.77 15.28 -14.24
CA LYS A 171 -11.95 15.97 -13.69
C LYS A 171 -12.47 17.01 -14.69
N ASN A 172 -11.59 17.78 -15.31
CA ASN A 172 -11.93 18.77 -16.34
C ASN A 172 -12.58 18.10 -17.57
N LEU A 173 -12.02 16.99 -18.05
CA LEU A 173 -12.60 16.19 -19.14
C LEU A 173 -14.03 15.74 -18.77
N ARG A 174 -14.20 15.15 -17.59
CA ARG A 174 -15.50 14.65 -17.12
C ARG A 174 -16.53 15.78 -17.02
N ASN A 175 -16.16 16.88 -16.38
CA ASN A 175 -17.07 18.00 -16.17
C ASN A 175 -17.45 18.65 -17.51
N GLY A 176 -16.49 18.83 -18.42
CA GLY A 176 -16.75 19.36 -19.75
C GLY A 176 -17.70 18.48 -20.58
N VAL A 177 -17.57 17.16 -20.51
CA VAL A 177 -18.50 16.22 -21.19
C VAL A 177 -19.91 16.28 -20.58
N LEU A 178 -20.03 16.42 -19.26
CA LEU A 178 -21.34 16.55 -18.61
C LEU A 178 -22.00 17.88 -18.95
N GLU A 179 -21.24 18.97 -19.06
CA GLU A 179 -21.74 20.29 -19.44
C GLU A 179 -22.22 20.32 -20.88
N THR A 180 -21.45 19.78 -21.84
CA THR A 180 -21.90 19.68 -23.23
C THR A 180 -23.16 18.83 -23.34
N SER A 181 -23.21 17.69 -22.64
CA SER A 181 -24.40 16.83 -22.63
C SER A 181 -25.64 17.58 -22.08
N LYS A 182 -25.49 18.36 -21.00
CA LYS A 182 -26.59 19.17 -20.44
C LYS A 182 -27.03 20.28 -21.39
N ALA A 183 -26.10 20.95 -22.05
CA ALA A 183 -26.39 21.99 -23.03
C ALA A 183 -27.19 21.43 -24.22
N THR A 184 -26.77 20.27 -24.75
CA THR A 184 -27.48 19.56 -25.82
C THR A 184 -28.88 19.10 -25.37
N ILE A 185 -29.04 18.62 -24.14
CA ILE A 185 -30.36 18.28 -23.60
C ILE A 185 -31.29 19.52 -23.58
N GLN A 186 -30.75 20.70 -23.26
CA GLN A 186 -31.52 21.94 -23.25
C GLN A 186 -31.85 22.42 -24.67
N GLN A 187 -30.90 22.35 -25.61
CA GLN A 187 -31.14 22.65 -27.03
C GLN A 187 -32.22 21.73 -27.61
N SER A 188 -32.17 20.43 -27.30
CA SER A 188 -33.14 19.44 -27.77
C SER A 188 -34.57 19.66 -27.22
N LYS A 189 -34.72 20.36 -26.09
CA LYS A 189 -36.05 20.76 -25.58
C LYS A 189 -36.64 21.92 -26.38
N ASN A 190 -35.77 22.86 -26.78
CA ASN A 190 -36.16 24.10 -27.43
C ASN A 190 -36.27 23.97 -28.96
N ALA A 191 -35.60 22.97 -29.56
CA ALA A 191 -35.59 22.72 -30.99
C ALA A 191 -37.00 22.53 -31.54
N THR A 192 -37.35 23.25 -32.60
CA THR A 192 -38.67 23.16 -33.23
C THR A 192 -38.69 22.07 -34.29
N ASN A 193 -37.59 21.93 -35.04
CA ASN A 193 -37.46 21.03 -36.19
C ASN A 193 -36.86 19.68 -35.81
N THR A 194 -37.29 18.62 -36.50
CA THR A 194 -36.80 17.26 -36.27
C THR A 194 -35.35 17.09 -36.76
N GLU A 195 -35.00 17.71 -37.88
CA GLU A 195 -33.64 17.68 -38.44
C GLU A 195 -32.63 18.38 -37.53
N GLU A 196 -33.02 19.52 -36.95
CA GLU A 196 -32.21 20.25 -35.96
C GLU A 196 -31.85 19.36 -34.78
N VAL A 197 -32.80 18.54 -34.28
CA VAL A 197 -32.57 17.61 -33.16
C VAL A 197 -31.53 16.53 -33.51
N ILE A 198 -31.51 16.06 -34.76
CA ILE A 198 -30.53 15.06 -35.22
C ILE A 198 -29.14 15.68 -35.31
N LEU A 199 -29.04 16.87 -35.93
CA LEU A 199 -27.77 17.61 -36.07
C LEU A 199 -27.16 17.95 -34.70
N VAL A 200 -27.99 18.31 -33.71
CA VAL A 200 -27.55 18.58 -32.34
C VAL A 200 -26.84 17.37 -31.70
N ILE A 201 -27.30 16.15 -31.96
CA ILE A 201 -26.65 14.93 -31.45
C ILE A 201 -25.37 14.59 -32.20
N GLU A 202 -25.34 14.79 -33.51
CA GLU A 202 -24.12 14.63 -34.30
C GLU A 202 -23.02 15.61 -33.86
N ASN A 203 -23.39 16.86 -33.57
CA ASN A 203 -22.48 17.87 -33.03
C ASN A 203 -21.99 17.48 -31.63
N LEU A 204 -22.87 16.98 -30.75
CA LEU A 204 -22.46 16.48 -29.43
C LEU A 204 -21.42 15.36 -29.55
N LEU A 205 -21.62 14.41 -30.46
CA LEU A 205 -20.66 13.31 -30.65
C LEU A 205 -19.31 13.84 -31.16
N LYS A 206 -19.29 14.80 -32.09
CA LYS A 206 -18.06 15.45 -32.58
C LYS A 206 -17.35 16.21 -31.46
N ASP A 207 -18.08 16.97 -30.65
CA ASP A 207 -17.53 17.73 -29.53
C ASP A 207 -16.93 16.84 -28.45
N VAL A 208 -17.65 15.77 -28.08
CA VAL A 208 -17.16 14.78 -27.11
C VAL A 208 -15.93 14.05 -27.65
N GLU A 209 -15.93 13.67 -28.92
CA GLU A 209 -14.77 13.06 -29.58
C GLU A 209 -13.56 13.99 -29.58
N GLY A 210 -13.75 15.27 -29.93
CA GLY A 210 -12.69 16.29 -29.89
C GLY A 210 -12.11 16.47 -28.49
N ARG A 211 -12.96 16.54 -27.46
CA ARG A 211 -12.53 16.67 -26.05
C ARG A 211 -11.74 15.45 -25.56
N ILE A 212 -12.18 14.23 -25.91
CA ILE A 212 -11.47 13.00 -25.55
C ILE A 212 -10.10 12.95 -26.25
N LYS A 213 -10.05 13.27 -27.55
CA LYS A 213 -8.78 13.31 -28.30
C LYS A 213 -7.81 14.35 -27.74
N ALA A 214 -8.29 15.54 -27.38
CA ALA A 214 -7.46 16.58 -26.76
C ALA A 214 -6.80 16.12 -25.45
N LYS A 215 -7.46 15.23 -24.68
CA LYS A 215 -6.95 14.69 -23.41
C LYS A 215 -6.41 13.26 -23.52
N ALA A 216 -6.16 12.76 -24.74
CA ALA A 216 -5.64 11.42 -24.96
C ALA A 216 -4.25 11.20 -24.30
N HIS A 217 -3.39 12.22 -24.32
CA HIS A 217 -2.07 12.17 -23.66
C HIS A 217 -2.20 11.94 -22.14
N VAL A 218 -3.14 12.61 -21.47
CA VAL A 218 -3.40 12.43 -20.03
C VAL A 218 -3.83 10.99 -19.70
N LEU A 219 -4.68 10.39 -20.52
CA LEU A 219 -5.08 9.00 -20.36
C LEU A 219 -3.90 8.03 -20.53
N ASN A 220 -2.99 8.34 -21.47
CA ASN A 220 -1.76 7.56 -21.65
C ASN A 220 -0.82 7.71 -20.46
N GLU A 221 -0.67 8.90 -19.90
CA GLU A 221 0.11 9.13 -18.68
C GLU A 221 -0.43 8.32 -17.49
N LEU A 222 -1.74 8.35 -17.27
CA LEU A 222 -2.37 7.53 -16.22
C LEU A 222 -2.16 6.03 -16.48
N LYS A 223 -2.19 5.59 -17.75
CA LYS A 223 -1.94 4.20 -18.13
C LYS A 223 -0.51 3.79 -17.81
N LEU A 224 0.48 4.65 -18.07
CA LEU A 224 1.88 4.42 -17.72
C LEU A 224 2.08 4.38 -16.20
N LEU A 225 1.47 5.31 -15.46
CA LEU A 225 1.48 5.33 -14.00
C LEU A 225 0.88 4.03 -13.42
N GLY A 226 -0.29 3.62 -13.92
CA GLY A 226 -0.92 2.37 -13.51
C GLY A 226 -0.08 1.14 -13.84
N ARG A 227 0.70 1.15 -14.93
CA ARG A 227 1.67 0.08 -15.24
C ARG A 227 2.82 0.07 -14.24
N ALA A 228 3.35 1.24 -13.87
CA ALA A 228 4.40 1.35 -12.87
C ALA A 228 3.94 0.80 -11.51
N PHE A 229 2.73 1.17 -11.05
CA PHE A 229 2.18 0.66 -9.79
C PHE A 229 1.99 -0.86 -9.78
N ARG A 230 1.52 -1.46 -10.88
CA ARG A 230 1.36 -2.92 -10.96
C ARG A 230 2.67 -3.71 -11.03
N ARG A 231 3.78 -3.06 -11.40
CA ARG A 231 5.13 -3.67 -11.43
C ARG A 231 5.82 -3.69 -10.07
N LEU A 232 5.31 -2.92 -9.10
CA LEU A 232 5.89 -2.88 -7.76
C LEU A 232 5.80 -4.27 -7.11
N PRO A 233 6.86 -4.72 -6.42
CA PRO A 233 6.86 -6.02 -5.76
C PRO A 233 5.88 -6.03 -4.59
N THR A 234 5.22 -7.17 -4.40
CA THR A 234 4.29 -7.39 -3.29
C THR A 234 5.01 -8.04 -2.12
N VAL A 235 4.88 -7.45 -0.93
CA VAL A 235 5.49 -8.00 0.30
C VAL A 235 4.49 -8.89 1.02
N ASP A 236 4.91 -10.10 1.40
CA ASP A 236 4.11 -10.96 2.28
C ASP A 236 4.32 -10.55 3.75
N LEU A 237 3.21 -10.30 4.45
CA LEU A 237 3.20 -9.89 5.85
C LEU A 237 3.13 -11.07 6.83
N SER A 238 2.79 -12.27 6.33
CA SER A 238 2.66 -13.47 7.16
C SER A 238 4.00 -14.11 7.48
N THR A 239 4.95 -14.00 6.54
CA THR A 239 6.32 -14.46 6.72
C THR A 239 7.11 -13.46 7.58
N PRO A 240 7.81 -13.89 8.64
CA PRO A 240 8.60 -12.97 9.45
C PRO A 240 9.79 -12.42 8.66
N THR A 241 9.93 -11.11 8.70
CA THR A 241 10.93 -10.40 7.90
C THR A 241 12.03 -9.83 8.77
N VAL A 242 13.27 -10.00 8.36
CA VAL A 242 14.46 -9.34 8.91
C VAL A 242 14.97 -8.37 7.85
N VAL A 243 15.26 -7.14 8.26
CA VAL A 243 15.72 -6.09 7.35
C VAL A 243 17.16 -5.72 7.68
N LEU A 244 18.02 -5.76 6.66
CA LEU A 244 19.41 -5.29 6.77
C LEU A 244 19.46 -3.80 6.47
N VAL A 245 19.91 -3.02 7.45
CA VAL A 245 20.00 -1.55 7.39
C VAL A 245 21.44 -1.13 7.67
N GLY A 246 21.93 -0.09 7.00
CA GLY A 246 23.30 0.41 7.19
C GLY A 246 23.74 1.29 6.03
N ALA A 247 24.91 1.91 6.13
CA ALA A 247 25.43 2.79 5.09
C ALA A 247 25.61 2.08 3.73
N PRO A 248 25.66 2.80 2.60
CA PRO A 248 26.07 2.23 1.32
C PRO A 248 27.41 1.48 1.43
N ASN A 249 27.63 0.45 0.61
CA ASN A 249 28.90 -0.30 0.51
C ASN A 249 29.43 -1.01 1.78
N VAL A 250 28.68 -1.03 2.88
CA VAL A 250 29.04 -1.83 4.09
C VAL A 250 28.95 -3.35 3.85
N GLY A 251 28.30 -3.81 2.78
CA GLY A 251 28.22 -5.24 2.45
C GLY A 251 26.89 -5.93 2.79
N LYS A 252 25.80 -5.17 2.97
CA LYS A 252 24.45 -5.69 3.20
C LYS A 252 24.02 -6.78 2.20
N SER A 253 24.13 -6.50 0.90
CA SER A 253 23.77 -7.46 -0.15
C SER A 253 24.59 -8.76 -0.09
N THR A 254 25.85 -8.68 0.35
CA THR A 254 26.70 -9.86 0.56
C THR A 254 26.19 -10.68 1.75
N LEU A 255 25.79 -10.03 2.85
CA LEU A 255 25.18 -10.71 3.99
C LEU A 255 23.82 -11.35 3.64
N VAL A 256 23.01 -10.74 2.76
CA VAL A 256 21.75 -11.35 2.28
C VAL A 256 22.04 -12.67 1.59
N ARG A 257 23.06 -12.72 0.71
CA ARG A 257 23.45 -13.95 0.01
C ARG A 257 23.95 -15.02 0.97
N LEU A 258 24.69 -14.63 2.02
CA LEU A 258 25.17 -15.55 3.05
C LEU A 258 24.01 -16.14 3.89
N LEU A 259 23.02 -15.31 4.21
CA LEU A 259 21.88 -15.70 5.05
C LEU A 259 20.80 -16.46 4.27
N SER A 260 20.68 -16.21 2.96
CA SER A 260 19.71 -16.86 2.08
C SER A 260 20.17 -18.28 1.73
N THR A 261 19.24 -19.23 1.74
CA THR A 261 19.53 -20.63 1.34
C THR A 261 19.58 -20.82 -0.18
N GLY A 262 19.25 -19.79 -0.96
CA GLY A 262 19.32 -19.79 -2.43
C GLY A 262 19.57 -18.40 -2.99
N GLU A 263 19.48 -18.24 -4.32
CA GLU A 263 19.67 -16.93 -4.96
C GLU A 263 18.57 -15.96 -4.53
N PRO A 264 18.94 -14.80 -3.94
CA PRO A 264 17.96 -13.79 -3.53
C PRO A 264 17.14 -13.25 -4.70
N THR A 265 15.84 -13.14 -4.50
CA THR A 265 14.93 -12.52 -5.47
C THR A 265 15.14 -11.00 -5.47
N ILE A 266 15.05 -10.35 -6.64
CA ILE A 266 15.25 -8.90 -6.76
C ILE A 266 13.90 -8.22 -6.98
N GLY A 267 13.47 -7.43 -5.98
CA GLY A 267 12.32 -6.54 -6.07
C GLY A 267 12.68 -5.25 -6.79
N ASN A 268 12.12 -5.03 -7.97
CA ASN A 268 12.41 -3.83 -8.76
C ASN A 268 11.54 -2.64 -8.32
N TYR A 269 12.16 -1.67 -7.65
CA TYR A 269 11.55 -0.37 -7.36
C TYR A 269 12.12 0.68 -8.33
N PRO A 270 11.29 1.49 -9.01
CA PRO A 270 11.75 2.39 -10.08
C PRO A 270 12.87 3.37 -9.69
N PHE A 271 12.86 3.82 -8.44
CA PHE A 271 13.83 4.77 -7.90
C PHE A 271 15.09 4.11 -7.30
N THR A 272 15.28 2.80 -7.51
CA THR A 272 16.44 2.04 -7.01
C THR A 272 17.34 1.59 -8.16
N THR A 273 18.67 1.68 -7.98
CA THR A 273 19.64 1.36 -9.03
C THR A 273 19.89 -0.14 -9.21
N ARG A 274 19.74 -0.95 -8.16
CA ARG A 274 20.03 -2.39 -8.16
C ARG A 274 18.85 -3.26 -7.71
N GLY A 275 17.66 -2.67 -7.56
CA GLY A 275 16.53 -3.32 -6.90
C GLY A 275 16.80 -3.62 -5.42
N VAL A 276 15.78 -4.08 -4.71
CA VAL A 276 15.82 -4.49 -3.31
C VAL A 276 15.88 -6.01 -3.29
N SER A 277 16.97 -6.57 -2.78
CA SER A 277 17.17 -8.02 -2.74
C SER A 277 16.40 -8.64 -1.57
N MET A 278 15.74 -9.77 -1.78
CA MET A 278 14.99 -10.51 -0.77
C MET A 278 15.40 -11.98 -0.82
N GLY A 279 16.05 -12.44 0.24
CA GLY A 279 16.43 -13.84 0.46
C GLY A 279 15.40 -14.57 1.34
N HIS A 280 15.34 -15.89 1.17
CA HIS A 280 14.55 -16.78 2.02
C HIS A 280 15.47 -17.63 2.88
N VAL A 281 15.09 -17.81 4.15
CA VAL A 281 15.77 -18.71 5.08
C VAL A 281 14.91 -19.93 5.27
N LEU A 282 15.40 -21.08 4.81
CA LEU A 282 14.72 -22.38 4.93
C LEU A 282 15.21 -23.14 6.17
N ARG A 283 14.30 -23.84 6.87
CA ARG A 283 14.65 -24.93 7.79
C ARG A 283 14.19 -26.24 7.21
N GLU A 284 14.98 -27.27 7.46
CA GLU A 284 14.45 -28.63 7.47
C GLU A 284 13.48 -28.77 8.65
N THR A 285 12.23 -29.12 8.35
CA THR A 285 11.29 -29.60 9.35
C THR A 285 11.07 -31.09 9.15
N ASP A 286 11.25 -31.86 10.22
CA ASP A 286 10.80 -33.24 10.27
C ASP A 286 9.28 -33.22 10.33
N ALA A 287 8.62 -33.20 9.17
CA ALA A 287 7.19 -33.37 9.09
C ALA A 287 6.86 -34.76 9.66
N LYS A 288 6.39 -34.81 10.92
CA LYS A 288 5.69 -35.99 11.43
C LYS A 288 4.49 -36.18 10.51
N ILE A 289 4.49 -37.27 9.75
CA ILE A 289 3.38 -37.72 8.93
C ILE A 289 2.22 -38.02 9.90
N SER A 290 1.44 -37.02 10.27
CA SER A 290 0.14 -37.22 10.88
C SER A 290 -0.78 -37.69 9.77
N GLN A 291 -0.85 -39.00 9.59
CA GLN A 291 -1.93 -39.78 8.96
C GLN A 291 -2.97 -38.94 8.20
N PHE A 292 -2.60 -38.35 7.07
CA PHE A 292 -3.58 -37.90 6.09
C PHE A 292 -3.79 -39.08 5.15
N GLN A 293 -4.97 -39.67 5.22
CA GLN A 293 -5.41 -40.70 4.28
C GLN A 293 -5.23 -40.16 2.86
N GLU A 294 -4.30 -40.77 2.12
CA GLU A 294 -4.14 -40.57 0.69
C GLU A 294 -5.47 -40.87 -0.01
N LYS A 295 -6.14 -39.81 -0.46
CA LYS A 295 -7.08 -39.88 -1.59
C LYS A 295 -6.64 -38.86 -2.62
N GLU A 296 -5.48 -39.09 -3.21
CA GLU A 296 -5.16 -38.49 -4.51
C GLU A 296 -5.44 -39.54 -5.60
N LYS A 297 -6.37 -39.19 -6.49
CA LYS A 297 -6.58 -39.86 -7.77
C LYS A 297 -5.33 -39.61 -8.61
N TYR A 298 -4.62 -40.69 -8.94
CA TYR A 298 -3.47 -40.68 -9.84
C TYR A 298 -3.93 -40.41 -11.27
N ASP A 299 -3.35 -39.38 -11.90
CA ASP A 299 -3.17 -39.32 -13.35
C ASP A 299 -1.81 -39.97 -13.67
N ASP A 300 -1.84 -41.04 -14.45
CA ASP A 300 -0.67 -41.77 -14.94
C ASP A 300 0.14 -40.89 -15.91
N ASN A 301 1.30 -40.39 -15.49
CA ASN A 301 2.51 -40.26 -16.33
C ASN A 301 3.66 -39.49 -15.64
N THR A 302 4.13 -39.95 -14.48
CA THR A 302 5.53 -39.69 -14.08
C THR A 302 6.02 -40.84 -13.22
N GLN A 303 6.72 -41.79 -13.86
CA GLN A 303 7.34 -42.93 -13.17
C GLN A 303 8.33 -42.43 -12.13
N SER A 304 8.10 -42.83 -10.88
CA SER A 304 9.01 -42.64 -9.76
C SER A 304 10.28 -43.46 -9.97
N LEU A 305 11.44 -42.80 -9.94
CA LEU A 305 12.73 -43.43 -9.66
C LEU A 305 12.70 -43.91 -8.20
N ALA A 306 12.33 -45.17 -7.99
CA ALA A 306 12.49 -45.86 -6.72
C ALA A 306 13.77 -46.70 -6.79
N ASP A 307 14.74 -46.39 -5.92
CA ASP A 307 15.90 -47.25 -5.69
C ASP A 307 15.45 -48.61 -5.17
N MET A 308 16.04 -49.70 -5.69
CA MET A 308 15.68 -51.10 -5.46
C MET A 308 15.87 -51.65 -4.03
N ASN A 309 16.02 -50.79 -3.01
CA ASN A 309 16.34 -51.19 -1.64
C ASN A 309 15.26 -50.86 -0.58
N GLY A 310 14.03 -50.56 -0.98
CA GLY A 310 12.91 -50.39 -0.04
C GLY A 310 13.07 -49.23 0.97
N ARG A 311 14.08 -48.37 0.81
CA ARG A 311 14.22 -47.16 1.63
C ARG A 311 13.21 -46.14 1.13
N HIS A 312 12.19 -45.88 1.92
CA HIS A 312 11.32 -44.72 1.72
C HIS A 312 12.20 -43.47 1.69
N VAL A 313 12.33 -42.84 0.52
CA VAL A 313 12.95 -41.53 0.40
C VAL A 313 12.03 -40.56 1.14
N ARG A 314 12.32 -40.28 2.42
CA ARG A 314 11.66 -39.20 3.16
C ARG A 314 11.92 -37.92 2.37
N ARG A 315 10.93 -37.44 1.61
CA ARG A 315 10.97 -36.09 1.06
C ARG A 315 11.02 -35.13 2.25
N ARG A 316 12.22 -34.64 2.56
CA ARG A 316 12.42 -33.62 3.59
C ARG A 316 11.67 -32.38 3.14
N ARG A 317 10.73 -31.93 3.96
CA ARG A 317 10.01 -30.69 3.71
C ARG A 317 10.87 -29.53 4.20
N MET A 318 11.21 -28.61 3.30
CA MET A 318 11.86 -27.36 3.65
C MET A 318 10.77 -26.32 3.87
N ASP A 319 10.64 -25.82 5.10
CA ASP A 319 9.70 -24.74 5.40
C ASP A 319 10.46 -23.41 5.47
N ILE A 320 9.88 -22.36 4.88
CA ILE A 320 10.41 -20.99 4.96
C ILE A 320 10.21 -20.49 6.39
N ILE A 321 11.31 -20.29 7.11
CA ILE A 321 11.31 -19.76 8.48
C ILE A 321 11.07 -18.26 8.45
N GLY A 322 11.64 -17.57 7.46
CA GLY A 322 11.61 -16.13 7.37
C GLY A 322 12.28 -15.57 6.12
N GLN A 323 12.12 -14.26 5.95
CA GLN A 323 12.69 -13.49 4.86
C GLN A 323 13.80 -12.58 5.37
N VAL A 324 14.80 -12.34 4.54
CA VAL A 324 15.85 -11.34 4.78
C VAL A 324 15.81 -10.35 3.62
N VAL A 325 15.60 -9.08 3.94
CA VAL A 325 15.45 -8.01 2.95
C VAL A 325 16.65 -7.07 3.00
N ASP A 326 17.29 -6.89 1.86
CA ASP A 326 18.32 -5.89 1.63
C ASP A 326 17.66 -4.53 1.39
N THR A 327 17.89 -3.57 2.28
CA THR A 327 17.39 -2.22 2.04
C THR A 327 18.46 -1.30 1.47
N PRO A 328 18.07 -0.31 0.65
CA PRO A 328 18.97 0.74 0.24
C PRO A 328 19.66 1.40 1.45
N GLY A 329 20.92 1.82 1.26
CA GLY A 329 21.71 2.37 2.35
C GLY A 329 21.14 3.68 2.91
N LEU A 330 21.35 3.90 4.21
CA LEU A 330 21.03 5.17 4.88
C LEU A 330 22.31 5.94 5.15
N LEU A 331 22.29 7.24 4.86
CA LEU A 331 23.39 8.16 5.15
C LEU A 331 23.05 9.06 6.33
N ALA A 332 24.08 9.56 7.01
CA ALA A 332 23.91 10.61 8.01
C ALA A 332 23.53 11.91 7.31
N ARG A 333 22.56 12.63 7.88
CA ARG A 333 22.07 13.91 7.38
C ARG A 333 21.74 14.82 8.55
N SER A 334 21.86 16.12 8.34
CA SER A 334 21.29 17.14 9.24
C SER A 334 19.78 17.21 9.07
N ASP A 335 19.09 17.78 10.05
CA ASP A 335 17.63 17.85 10.10
C ASP A 335 17.01 18.65 8.92
N ASP A 336 17.78 19.53 8.28
CA ASP A 336 17.36 20.36 7.16
C ASP A 336 17.44 19.66 5.79
N GLU A 337 18.11 18.51 5.69
CA GLU A 337 18.28 17.81 4.42
C GLU A 337 17.11 16.87 4.11
N THR A 338 16.53 17.02 2.90
CA THR A 338 15.56 16.04 2.40
C THR A 338 16.23 14.70 2.06
N ARG A 339 15.64 13.61 2.55
CA ARG A 339 16.12 12.26 2.23
C ARG A 339 15.83 11.89 0.78
N ASN A 340 16.72 11.06 0.22
CA ASN A 340 16.51 10.49 -1.11
C ASN A 340 15.37 9.45 -1.09
N ASP A 341 14.72 9.20 -2.23
CA ASP A 341 13.62 8.23 -2.39
C ASP A 341 14.03 6.82 -1.92
N MET A 342 15.29 6.44 -2.17
CA MET A 342 15.87 5.18 -1.71
C MET A 342 15.94 5.08 -0.18
N GLU A 343 16.30 6.17 0.50
CA GLU A 343 16.35 6.22 1.97
C GLU A 343 14.93 6.25 2.57
N GLU A 344 14.01 6.98 1.93
CA GLU A 344 12.59 6.99 2.33
C GLU A 344 11.98 5.59 2.24
N LEU A 345 12.36 4.77 1.25
CA LEU A 345 11.93 3.38 1.15
C LEU A 345 12.42 2.53 2.34
N THR A 346 13.69 2.67 2.72
CA THR A 346 14.24 1.96 3.89
C THR A 346 13.49 2.33 5.16
N LEU A 347 13.24 3.63 5.37
CA LEU A 347 12.46 4.10 6.52
C LEU A 347 11.00 3.62 6.49
N ALA A 348 10.36 3.60 5.32
CA ALA A 348 9.01 3.07 5.16
C ALA A 348 8.94 1.57 5.52
N THR A 349 9.97 0.81 5.13
CA THR A 349 10.12 -0.62 5.46
C THR A 349 10.17 -0.81 6.98
N MET A 350 10.97 -0.01 7.69
CA MET A 350 11.09 -0.10 9.15
C MET A 350 9.82 0.36 9.88
N ARG A 351 9.15 1.40 9.38
CA ARG A 351 7.96 2.00 10.00
C ARG A 351 6.71 1.14 9.84
N PHE A 352 6.49 0.58 8.67
CA PHE A 352 5.19 0.00 8.32
C PHE A 352 5.17 -1.52 8.25
N LEU A 353 6.32 -2.18 8.16
CA LEU A 353 6.38 -3.64 8.15
C LEU A 353 6.69 -4.19 9.55
N PRO A 354 6.12 -5.34 9.92
CA PRO A 354 6.53 -6.07 11.12
C PRO A 354 7.86 -6.79 10.83
N SER A 355 8.98 -6.10 11.02
CA SER A 355 10.31 -6.71 10.84
C SER A 355 11.23 -6.55 12.04
N ALA A 356 12.27 -7.37 12.09
CA ALA A 356 13.45 -7.15 12.92
C ALA A 356 14.52 -6.38 12.12
N VAL A 357 15.49 -5.79 12.82
CA VAL A 357 16.57 -5.02 12.22
C VAL A 357 17.90 -5.73 12.46
N VAL A 358 18.68 -5.89 11.39
CA VAL A 358 20.10 -6.19 11.46
C VAL A 358 20.82 -4.95 10.98
N PHE A 359 21.47 -4.25 11.90
CA PHE A 359 22.19 -3.03 11.55
C PHE A 359 23.64 -3.37 11.22
N VAL A 360 24.05 -3.07 9.98
CA VAL A 360 25.35 -3.44 9.42
C VAL A 360 26.26 -2.21 9.43
N LEU A 361 27.36 -2.35 10.16
CA LEU A 361 28.44 -1.38 10.31
C LEU A 361 29.65 -1.84 9.51
N ASP A 362 30.39 -0.88 8.97
CA ASP A 362 31.75 -1.05 8.48
C ASP A 362 32.65 -0.08 9.23
N LEU A 363 33.37 -0.62 10.23
CA LEU A 363 34.29 0.16 11.06
C LEU A 363 35.69 0.26 10.45
N SER A 364 35.93 -0.37 9.29
CA SER A 364 37.25 -0.34 8.63
C SER A 364 37.47 0.94 7.81
N GLY A 365 36.42 1.77 7.64
CA GLY A 365 36.42 2.94 6.75
C GLY A 365 36.22 2.59 5.26
N ALA A 366 36.13 1.32 4.89
CA ALA A 366 36.03 0.91 3.48
C ALA A 366 34.66 1.19 2.83
N ALA A 367 33.67 1.66 3.60
CA ALA A 367 32.36 2.05 3.10
C ALA A 367 32.37 3.44 2.43
N GLY A 368 33.34 4.29 2.78
CA GLY A 368 33.48 5.66 2.30
C GLY A 368 33.65 6.67 3.44
N ASP A 369 34.20 7.84 3.11
CA ASP A 369 34.48 8.89 4.08
C ASP A 369 33.40 9.98 4.13
N ASP A 370 32.66 10.20 3.03
CA ASP A 370 31.60 11.21 2.95
C ASP A 370 30.26 10.65 3.45
N LYS A 371 29.77 11.17 4.59
CA LYS A 371 28.50 10.79 5.27
C LYS A 371 28.35 9.30 5.60
N SER A 372 29.44 8.54 5.51
CA SER A 372 29.52 7.09 5.72
C SER A 372 30.74 6.67 6.55
N SER A 373 31.42 7.66 7.16
CA SER A 373 32.47 7.41 8.15
C SER A 373 31.95 6.53 9.30
N PRO A 374 32.81 5.78 10.01
CA PRO A 374 32.35 4.93 11.10
C PRO A 374 31.59 5.72 12.19
N GLN A 375 31.97 6.97 12.48
CA GLN A 375 31.25 7.85 13.39
C GLN A 375 29.85 8.19 12.88
N ASP A 376 29.72 8.51 11.60
CA ASP A 376 28.42 8.83 11.00
C ASP A 376 27.50 7.61 10.94
N GLN A 377 28.06 6.43 10.69
CA GLN A 377 27.32 5.17 10.77
C GLN A 377 26.75 4.93 12.18
N ILE A 378 27.54 5.20 13.23
CA ILE A 378 27.08 5.09 14.63
C ILE A 378 25.98 6.12 14.93
N LYS A 379 26.13 7.38 14.49
CA LYS A 379 25.08 8.41 14.66
C LYS A 379 23.75 7.98 14.02
N VAL A 380 23.81 7.43 12.80
CA VAL A 380 22.62 6.90 12.09
C VAL A 380 22.03 5.72 12.86
N ARG A 381 22.86 4.80 13.34
CA ARG A 381 22.46 3.65 14.16
C ARG A 381 21.69 4.12 15.39
N ASP A 382 22.26 5.03 16.17
CA ASP A 382 21.69 5.48 17.43
C ASP A 382 20.38 6.24 17.22
N SER A 383 20.32 7.07 16.20
CA SER A 383 19.10 7.77 15.78
C SER A 383 17.98 6.79 15.43
N LEU A 384 18.29 5.74 14.67
CA LEU A 384 17.31 4.71 14.31
C LEU A 384 16.91 3.83 15.49
N ARG A 385 17.86 3.50 16.38
CA ARG A 385 17.59 2.73 17.59
C ARG A 385 16.66 3.49 18.53
N ALA A 386 16.85 4.80 18.66
CA ALA A 386 15.98 5.69 19.42
C ALA A 386 14.57 5.83 18.81
N LEU A 387 14.46 5.84 17.48
CA LEU A 387 13.16 5.87 16.78
C LEU A 387 12.37 4.55 16.92
N PHE A 388 13.05 3.42 17.08
CA PHE A 388 12.43 2.09 17.13
C PHE A 388 12.89 1.24 18.34
N PRO A 389 12.67 1.69 19.58
CA PRO A 389 13.29 1.09 20.76
C PRO A 389 12.77 -0.31 21.07
N LYS A 390 11.50 -0.60 20.72
CA LYS A 390 10.85 -1.90 20.98
C LYS A 390 11.12 -2.95 19.89
N ARG A 391 11.84 -2.59 18.82
CA ARG A 391 12.03 -3.46 17.66
C ARG A 391 13.18 -4.44 17.95
N PRO A 392 13.02 -5.74 17.65
CA PRO A 392 14.13 -6.68 17.72
C PRO A 392 15.29 -6.22 16.84
N TRP A 393 16.50 -6.25 17.39
CA TRP A 393 17.66 -5.60 16.81
C TRP A 393 18.94 -6.35 17.16
N ILE A 394 19.82 -6.48 16.17
CA ILE A 394 21.23 -6.89 16.37
C ILE A 394 22.15 -5.98 15.55
N ASP A 395 23.29 -5.65 16.13
CA ASP A 395 24.36 -4.90 15.46
C ASP A 395 25.40 -5.87 14.91
N VAL A 396 25.85 -5.64 13.68
CA VAL A 396 26.81 -6.49 12.96
C VAL A 396 27.93 -5.62 12.42
N VAL A 397 29.17 -5.94 12.78
CA VAL A 397 30.36 -5.31 12.21
C VAL A 397 30.85 -6.19 11.07
N SER A 398 30.62 -5.72 9.85
CA SER A 398 31.07 -6.34 8.61
C SER A 398 32.55 -6.05 8.33
N LYS A 399 33.13 -6.78 7.36
CA LYS A 399 34.55 -6.64 6.94
C LYS A 399 35.52 -6.72 8.12
N ALA A 400 35.18 -7.56 9.11
CA ALA A 400 35.98 -7.69 10.33
C ALA A 400 37.42 -8.18 10.06
N ASP A 401 37.69 -8.72 8.86
CA ASP A 401 39.04 -9.07 8.39
C ASP A 401 39.96 -7.86 8.15
N LEU A 402 39.39 -6.68 7.95
CA LEU A 402 40.14 -5.44 7.75
C LEU A 402 40.40 -4.70 9.06
N LEU A 403 39.81 -5.16 10.17
CA LEU A 403 39.96 -4.52 11.48
C LEU A 403 41.22 -5.01 12.18
N ASP A 404 42.00 -4.07 12.69
CA ASP A 404 43.10 -4.37 13.58
C ASP A 404 42.56 -4.58 14.99
N PHE A 405 42.33 -5.84 15.36
CA PHE A 405 41.79 -6.22 16.67
C PHE A 405 42.69 -5.80 17.84
N LYS A 406 43.97 -5.47 17.62
CA LYS A 406 44.84 -4.91 18.66
C LYS A 406 44.43 -3.49 19.08
N LYS A 407 43.82 -2.73 18.17
CA LYS A 407 43.25 -1.41 18.44
C LYS A 407 41.85 -1.50 19.07
N TRP A 408 41.27 -2.69 19.08
CA TRP A 408 39.86 -2.93 19.36
C TRP A 408 39.58 -3.81 20.60
N GLY A 409 40.57 -4.57 21.07
CA GLY A 409 40.55 -5.28 22.36
C GLY A 409 41.59 -4.67 23.29
N SER A 410 41.34 -4.43 24.59
CA SER A 410 40.44 -5.14 25.48
C SER A 410 39.81 -4.22 26.53
N THR A 411 38.55 -4.49 26.86
CA THR A 411 37.97 -4.12 28.15
C THR A 411 38.56 -5.03 29.22
N THR A 412 39.86 -4.88 29.51
CA THR A 412 40.46 -5.42 30.72
C THR A 412 41.41 -4.36 31.24
N SER A 413 41.05 -3.82 32.40
CA SER A 413 41.82 -2.86 33.18
C SER A 413 43.28 -3.29 33.30
N THR A 414 44.17 -2.65 32.54
CA THR A 414 45.58 -2.53 32.94
C THR A 414 46.11 -1.22 32.39
N SER A 415 46.40 -0.32 33.31
CA SER A 415 47.24 0.87 33.12
C SER A 415 48.56 0.46 32.47
N ASP A 416 48.95 1.13 31.39
CA ASP A 416 50.31 1.65 31.24
C ASP A 416 50.42 2.59 30.02
N HIS A 417 51.22 3.63 30.22
CA HIS A 417 51.39 4.82 29.39
C HIS A 417 51.98 4.56 27.99
N GLN A 418 51.56 5.36 27.01
CA GLN A 418 52.46 6.17 26.18
C GLN A 418 51.68 7.32 25.53
N ILE A 419 52.16 8.54 25.76
CA ILE A 419 51.65 9.80 25.18
C ILE A 419 52.42 10.01 23.87
N GLU A 420 51.73 10.01 22.73
CA GLU A 420 52.28 10.54 21.47
C GLU A 420 51.56 11.84 21.08
N GLU A 421 52.35 12.83 20.68
CA GLU A 421 51.96 14.22 20.46
C GLU A 421 50.99 14.41 19.28
N SER A 422 49.85 15.02 19.57
CA SER A 422 48.86 15.49 18.60
C SER A 422 49.40 16.66 17.77
N ARG A 423 49.47 16.49 16.45
CA ARG A 423 49.70 17.60 15.50
C ARG A 423 48.37 18.18 15.05
N ASP A 424 48.00 19.34 15.59
CA ASP A 424 46.82 20.08 15.18
C ASP A 424 46.97 20.61 13.75
N LYS A 425 45.96 20.39 12.90
CA LYS A 425 45.83 21.02 11.58
C LYS A 425 44.59 21.92 11.57
N PHE A 426 44.81 23.17 11.16
CA PHE A 426 43.77 24.20 11.00
C PHE A 426 43.28 24.23 9.56
N ASP A 427 42.01 24.59 9.36
CA ASP A 427 41.47 24.86 8.02
C ASP A 427 41.97 26.20 7.45
N GLU A 428 41.56 26.51 6.22
CA GLU A 428 41.91 27.72 5.47
C GLU A 428 41.47 29.03 6.17
N ASN A 429 40.57 28.90 7.17
CA ASN A 429 40.01 30.00 7.95
C ASN A 429 40.57 30.05 9.38
N GLY A 430 41.58 29.23 9.70
CA GLY A 430 42.22 29.20 11.02
C GLY A 430 41.38 28.55 12.12
N GLN A 431 40.35 27.77 11.75
CA GLN A 431 39.54 27.01 12.71
C GLN A 431 40.16 25.62 12.96
N LEU A 432 40.18 25.22 14.23
CA LEU A 432 40.69 23.93 14.68
C LEU A 432 39.77 22.83 14.14
N VAL A 433 40.23 22.10 13.12
CA VAL A 433 39.51 20.92 12.62
C VAL A 433 39.79 19.81 13.61
N GLN A 434 38.85 19.55 14.53
CA GLN A 434 38.91 18.35 15.36
C GLN A 434 38.69 17.11 14.48
N PHE A 435 39.76 16.64 13.85
CA PHE A 435 39.82 15.25 13.41
C PHE A 435 39.89 14.40 14.67
N VAL A 436 38.74 13.84 15.07
CA VAL A 436 38.72 12.76 16.04
C VAL A 436 39.44 11.59 15.38
N SER A 437 40.65 11.30 15.84
CA SER A 437 41.43 10.14 15.41
C SER A 437 40.54 8.87 15.47
N PRO A 438 40.71 7.89 14.56
CA PRO A 438 39.98 6.61 14.56
C PRO A 438 40.09 5.79 15.85
N GLU A 439 40.88 6.25 16.83
CA GLU A 439 41.27 5.59 18.08
C GLU A 439 40.18 5.62 19.18
N ASN A 440 39.12 6.44 19.01
CA ASN A 440 38.03 6.57 20.00
C ASN A 440 36.67 6.00 19.54
N ILE A 441 36.62 5.31 18.41
CA ILE A 441 35.36 4.72 17.91
C ILE A 441 35.17 3.40 18.64
N GLN A 442 34.14 3.28 19.47
CA GLN A 442 33.73 2.00 20.07
C GLN A 442 32.50 1.44 19.34
N ALA A 443 32.50 0.14 19.12
CA ALA A 443 31.41 -0.56 18.44
C ALA A 443 30.30 -0.71 19.45
N PRO A 444 29.07 -0.87 18.96
CA PRO A 444 27.97 -1.20 19.84
C PRO A 444 28.31 -2.41 20.71
N PRO A 445 27.96 -2.38 22.01
CA PRO A 445 28.10 -3.55 22.86
C PRO A 445 27.30 -4.71 22.27
N GLU A 446 27.84 -5.93 22.35
CA GLU A 446 27.23 -7.16 21.80
C GLU A 446 27.18 -7.24 20.27
N ALA A 447 27.88 -6.37 19.54
CA ALA A 447 27.95 -6.46 18.09
C ALA A 447 28.67 -7.74 17.62
N ILE A 448 28.10 -8.41 16.62
CA ILE A 448 28.68 -9.62 16.02
C ILE A 448 29.68 -9.20 14.93
N PHE A 449 30.93 -9.64 15.07
CA PHE A 449 31.99 -9.38 14.09
C PHE A 449 31.97 -10.45 12.99
N VAL A 450 31.75 -10.01 11.75
CA VAL A 450 31.55 -10.92 10.61
C VAL A 450 32.53 -10.60 9.49
N SER A 451 33.24 -11.63 9.02
CA SER A 451 33.96 -11.61 7.75
C SER A 451 33.49 -12.73 6.86
N VAL A 452 32.82 -12.36 5.76
CA VAL A 452 32.36 -13.31 4.74
C VAL A 452 33.54 -13.93 3.99
N LYS A 453 34.66 -13.21 3.86
CA LYS A 453 35.86 -13.67 3.14
C LYS A 453 36.59 -14.79 3.88
N HIS A 454 36.59 -14.74 5.21
CA HIS A 454 37.27 -15.70 6.08
C HIS A 454 36.32 -16.60 6.87
N ASP A 455 35.03 -16.58 6.51
CA ASP A 455 33.96 -17.34 7.17
C ASP A 455 33.98 -17.23 8.71
N ARG A 456 34.29 -16.04 9.22
CA ARG A 456 34.35 -15.74 10.65
C ARG A 456 33.04 -15.09 11.10
N GLY A 457 32.44 -15.60 12.19
CA GLY A 457 31.21 -15.06 12.79
C GLY A 457 29.94 -15.24 11.95
N THR A 458 30.04 -15.99 10.85
CA THR A 458 28.93 -16.24 9.91
C THR A 458 27.86 -17.15 10.52
N ASP A 459 28.27 -18.17 11.28
CA ASP A 459 27.36 -19.08 11.96
C ASP A 459 26.66 -18.42 13.15
N ASP A 460 27.38 -17.61 13.93
CA ASP A 460 26.80 -16.80 15.01
C ASP A 460 25.75 -15.84 14.46
N LEU A 461 26.04 -15.21 13.31
CA LEU A 461 25.08 -14.34 12.63
C LEU A 461 23.83 -15.13 12.17
N LYS A 462 24.00 -16.31 11.55
CA LYS A 462 22.86 -17.15 11.13
C LYS A 462 21.99 -17.56 12.32
N ALA A 463 22.60 -17.95 13.44
CA ALA A 463 21.89 -18.29 14.66
C ALA A 463 21.11 -17.09 15.23
N ALA A 464 21.75 -15.91 15.28
CA ALA A 464 21.12 -14.67 15.74
C ALA A 464 19.95 -14.25 14.84
N VAL A 465 20.09 -14.33 13.52
CA VAL A 465 19.00 -14.04 12.57
C VAL A 465 17.85 -15.03 12.71
N ALA A 466 18.13 -16.33 12.87
CA ALA A 466 17.09 -17.33 13.12
C ALA A 466 16.32 -17.04 14.42
N HIS A 467 17.01 -16.61 15.48
CA HIS A 467 16.39 -16.16 16.71
C HIS A 467 15.50 -14.93 16.49
N LEU A 468 15.97 -13.93 15.73
CA LEU A 468 15.14 -12.76 15.36
C LEU A 468 13.90 -13.16 14.57
N HIS A 469 14.00 -14.09 13.62
CA HIS A 469 12.84 -14.60 12.90
C HIS A 469 11.83 -15.23 13.86
N SER A 470 12.27 -15.97 14.87
CA SER A 470 11.38 -16.56 15.87
C SER A 470 10.62 -15.51 16.69
N GLN A 471 11.28 -14.42 17.08
CA GLN A 471 10.67 -13.30 17.81
C GLN A 471 9.63 -12.57 16.95
N VAL A 472 9.94 -12.34 15.67
CA VAL A 472 9.04 -11.64 14.75
C VAL A 472 7.92 -12.55 14.26
N ALA A 473 8.09 -13.87 14.23
CA ALA A 473 7.08 -14.80 13.72
C ALA A 473 5.74 -14.68 14.46
N ALA A 474 5.75 -14.50 15.78
CA ALA A 474 4.53 -14.28 16.55
C ALA A 474 3.86 -12.95 16.17
N VAL A 475 4.66 -11.88 16.04
CA VAL A 475 4.18 -10.54 15.67
C VAL A 475 3.66 -10.52 14.24
N ALA A 476 4.35 -11.14 13.29
CA ALA A 476 3.94 -11.25 11.89
C ALA A 476 2.64 -12.04 11.74
N ARG A 477 2.51 -13.18 12.43
CA ARG A 477 1.24 -13.94 12.48
C ARG A 477 0.11 -13.14 13.12
N ALA A 478 0.36 -12.45 14.23
CA ALA A 478 -0.64 -11.59 14.87
C ALA A 478 -1.01 -10.39 13.98
N TYR A 479 -0.04 -9.82 13.26
CA TYR A 479 -0.24 -8.72 12.33
C TYR A 479 -1.08 -9.17 11.13
N ALA A 480 -0.76 -10.32 10.53
CA ALA A 480 -1.52 -10.93 9.45
C ALA A 480 -2.92 -11.38 9.91
N ALA A 481 -3.04 -11.95 11.11
CA ALA A 481 -4.33 -12.30 11.70
C ALA A 481 -5.17 -11.04 11.99
N ALA A 482 -4.56 -9.98 12.53
CA ALA A 482 -5.21 -8.69 12.72
C ALA A 482 -5.50 -7.99 11.38
N ALA A 483 -4.74 -8.31 10.32
CA ALA A 483 -5.04 -7.89 8.97
C ALA A 483 -6.31 -8.55 8.43
N LEU A 484 -6.60 -9.77 8.89
CA LEU A 484 -7.77 -10.56 8.54
C LEU A 484 -8.95 -10.38 9.52
N ALA A 485 -8.70 -9.94 10.76
CA ALA A 485 -9.69 -9.87 11.84
C ALA A 485 -10.35 -8.48 11.96
N PRO A 486 -11.70 -8.41 11.99
CA PRO A 486 -12.40 -7.17 12.29
C PRO A 486 -12.06 -6.70 13.72
N ARG A 487 -11.76 -5.41 13.91
CA ARG A 487 -11.46 -4.84 15.24
C ARG A 487 -12.66 -5.06 16.20
N PRO A 488 -12.44 -5.41 17.49
CA PRO A 488 -13.49 -5.33 18.48
C PRO A 488 -14.00 -3.89 18.59
N SER A 489 -15.30 -3.75 18.85
CA SER A 489 -15.94 -2.43 18.83
C SER A 489 -15.39 -1.55 19.96
N ILE A 490 -15.22 -0.25 19.69
CA ILE A 490 -14.69 0.81 20.58
C ILE A 490 -15.35 0.86 21.99
N ILE A 491 -16.42 0.09 22.22
CA ILE A 491 -17.07 -0.04 23.53
C ILE A 491 -16.21 -0.88 24.51
N GLU A 492 -15.42 -1.83 24.03
CA GLU A 492 -14.55 -2.66 24.90
C GLU A 492 -13.28 -1.91 25.35
N GLU A 493 -12.76 -0.97 24.55
CA GLU A 493 -11.63 -0.11 24.95
C GLU A 493 -12.02 0.85 26.09
N LYS A 494 -13.31 1.23 26.21
CA LYS A 494 -13.77 2.06 27.33
C LYS A 494 -14.05 1.29 28.61
N GLN A 495 -14.30 -0.02 28.54
CA GLN A 495 -14.48 -0.84 29.75
C GLN A 495 -13.13 -1.22 30.39
N VAL A 496 -12.06 -1.35 29.60
CA VAL A 496 -10.71 -1.62 30.13
C VAL A 496 -10.11 -0.38 30.81
N ILE A 497 -10.42 0.84 30.35
CA ILE A 497 -9.91 2.10 30.94
C ILE A 497 -10.72 2.51 32.20
N SER A 498 -11.87 1.90 32.46
CA SER A 498 -12.67 2.20 33.66
C SER A 498 -12.35 1.34 34.88
N HIS A 499 -11.44 0.36 34.78
CA HIS A 499 -11.07 -0.57 35.86
C HIS A 499 -9.54 -0.67 36.09
N SER A 500 -8.78 0.36 35.68
CA SER A 500 -7.37 0.53 36.04
C SER A 500 -7.15 1.81 36.80
#